data_AF-A9UPE1-F1
#
_entry.id   AF-A9UPE1-F1
#
_cell.length_a   1.000
_cell.length_b   1.000
_cell.length_c   1.000
_cell.angle_alpha   90.00
_cell.angle_beta   90.00
_cell.angle_gamma   90.00
#
_symmetry.space_group_name_H-M   'P 1'
#
loop_
_entity.id
_entity.type
_entity.pdbx_description
1 polymer ?
#
loop_
_entity_poly.entity_id
_entity_poly.type
_entity_poly.pdbx_seq_one_letter_code
_entity_poly.pdbx_strand_id
1 'polypeptide(L)'
;MTSAYVFPERHELQALSMLPLNVVRRLPLFVTKGSTSTVPHSCVLYIRQRTTGQLDIVIDRPDEEDLEQARSILNEIITEGTTYPYLAPLDQDGFRGYFLSHDAFVAKHAGQVVGIFYIKPNFPGRCAHICNAGFCVPETHRRKGVARAMAQAYLQLAPQLGYHASMFNLVRAPRHSLPVL
;
A
#
# COMPACT_ATOMS: atom_id res chain seq x y z
N MET A 1 13.59 -14.83 -3.88
CA MET A 1 12.35 -15.23 -3.18
C MET A 1 12.08 -14.20 -2.10
N THR A 2 10.98 -13.46 -2.21
CA THR A 2 10.58 -12.40 -1.27
C THR A 2 9.57 -12.99 -0.29
N SER A 3 9.98 -13.20 0.95
CA SER A 3 9.08 -13.63 2.02
C SER A 3 8.65 -12.40 2.81
N ALA A 4 7.34 -12.22 2.99
CA ALA A 4 6.79 -11.21 3.90
C ALA A 4 6.11 -11.89 5.07
N TYR A 5 5.95 -11.14 6.15
CA TYR A 5 5.49 -11.60 7.45
C TYR A 5 4.35 -10.72 7.92
N VAL A 6 3.33 -11.35 8.50
CA VAL A 6 2.13 -10.72 9.06
C VAL A 6 2.19 -10.93 10.57
N PHE A 7 2.25 -9.85 11.36
CA PHE A 7 2.27 -9.93 12.83
C PHE A 7 0.90 -9.57 13.42
N PRO A 8 0.49 -10.19 14.54
CA PRO A 8 -0.82 -9.97 15.13
C PRO A 8 -0.93 -8.70 15.98
N GLU A 9 0.15 -8.07 16.46
CA GLU A 9 0.08 -6.84 17.27
C GLU A 9 1.21 -5.82 17.01
N ARG A 10 0.88 -4.51 17.12
CA ARG A 10 1.79 -3.37 16.84
C ARG A 10 2.98 -3.28 17.79
N HIS A 11 2.85 -3.71 19.04
CA HIS A 11 3.91 -3.57 20.05
C HIS A 11 5.07 -4.58 19.83
N GLU A 12 4.82 -5.71 19.17
CA GLU A 12 5.85 -6.72 18.84
C GLU A 12 6.79 -6.27 17.72
N LEU A 13 6.44 -5.22 16.96
CA LEU A 13 7.26 -4.66 15.88
C LEU A 13 8.56 -4.03 16.37
N GLN A 14 8.57 -3.45 17.58
CA GLN A 14 9.77 -2.84 18.15
C GLN A 14 10.87 -3.88 18.37
N ALA A 15 10.51 -5.08 18.82
CA ALA A 15 11.43 -6.19 19.03
C ALA A 15 12.02 -6.71 17.70
N LEU A 16 11.25 -6.69 16.62
CA LEU A 16 11.67 -7.17 15.30
C LEU A 16 12.56 -6.17 14.57
N SER A 17 12.39 -4.86 14.80
CA SER A 17 13.25 -3.83 14.23
C SER A 17 14.72 -3.97 14.65
N MET A 18 14.94 -4.59 15.83
CA MET A 18 16.24 -4.87 16.44
C MET A 18 16.89 -6.17 15.93
N LEU A 19 16.15 -7.07 15.25
CA LEU A 19 16.69 -8.34 14.77
C LEU A 19 17.44 -8.18 13.44
N PRO A 20 18.53 -8.93 13.23
CA PRO A 20 19.26 -8.89 11.98
C PRO A 20 18.42 -9.47 10.81
N LEU A 21 18.54 -8.83 9.64
CA LEU A 21 17.75 -9.06 8.42
C LEU A 21 17.63 -10.54 7.99
N ASN A 22 18.64 -11.35 8.29
CA ASN A 22 18.70 -12.78 7.96
C ASN A 22 17.84 -13.65 8.89
N VAL A 23 17.59 -13.21 10.12
CA VAL A 23 16.75 -13.91 11.12
C VAL A 23 15.27 -13.63 10.84
N VAL A 24 14.93 -12.38 10.52
CA VAL A 24 13.56 -11.99 10.13
C VAL A 24 13.10 -12.76 8.88
N ARG A 25 14.02 -13.10 7.98
CA ARG A 25 13.74 -13.86 6.74
C ARG A 25 13.41 -15.35 6.92
N ARG A 26 13.38 -15.90 8.14
CA ARG A 26 13.21 -17.35 8.39
C ARG A 26 12.04 -17.72 9.31
N LEU A 27 11.26 -16.76 9.81
CA LEU A 27 10.18 -17.04 10.78
C LEU A 27 8.87 -17.46 10.07
N PRO A 28 8.17 -18.52 10.51
CA PRO A 28 6.95 -18.99 9.83
C PRO A 28 5.77 -18.01 9.97
N LEU A 29 4.94 -17.95 8.92
CA LEU A 29 3.67 -17.20 8.88
C LEU A 29 2.57 -18.06 9.55
N PHE A 30 1.89 -17.52 10.57
CA PHE A 30 0.68 -18.14 11.10
C PHE A 30 -0.53 -17.24 10.80
N VAL A 31 -1.36 -17.68 9.84
CA VAL A 31 -2.75 -17.22 9.72
C VAL A 31 -3.61 -18.43 10.07
N THR A 32 -4.40 -18.33 11.13
CA THR A 32 -5.27 -19.42 11.56
C THR A 32 -6.30 -19.74 10.49
N LYS A 33 -6.33 -21.01 10.10
CA LYS A 33 -7.21 -21.61 9.10
C LYS A 33 -8.67 -21.54 9.58
N GLY A 34 -9.52 -20.79 8.89
CA GLY A 34 -10.97 -20.74 9.10
C GLY A 34 -11.62 -20.04 7.92
N SER A 35 -12.74 -20.56 7.42
CA SER A 35 -13.39 -20.26 6.14
C SER A 35 -14.02 -18.85 6.01
N THR A 36 -13.45 -17.85 6.66
CA THR A 36 -13.86 -16.44 6.58
C THR A 36 -12.60 -15.60 6.42
N SER A 37 -12.33 -15.19 5.18
CA SER A 37 -11.20 -14.33 4.79
C SER A 37 -11.33 -12.94 5.42
N THR A 38 -10.82 -12.78 6.64
CA THR A 38 -10.64 -11.45 7.23
C THR A 38 -9.22 -11.37 7.74
N VAL A 39 -8.39 -10.56 7.09
CA VAL A 39 -7.07 -10.16 7.62
C VAL A 39 -7.34 -9.30 8.86
N PRO A 40 -7.02 -9.74 10.09
CA PRO A 40 -7.28 -8.99 11.32
C PRO A 40 -6.83 -7.53 11.20
N HIS A 41 -7.58 -6.58 11.79
CA HIS A 41 -7.21 -5.16 11.79
C HIS A 41 -5.79 -4.88 12.31
N SER A 42 -5.26 -5.79 13.12
CA SER A 42 -3.94 -5.72 13.73
C SER A 42 -2.79 -6.30 12.88
N CYS A 43 -3.07 -6.77 11.67
CA CYS A 43 -2.05 -7.31 10.77
C CYS A 43 -1.11 -6.24 10.23
N VAL A 44 0.11 -6.23 10.75
CA VAL A 44 1.21 -5.39 10.23
C VAL A 44 2.09 -6.21 9.30
N LEU A 45 2.33 -5.70 8.09
CA LEU A 45 3.18 -6.35 7.10
C LEU A 45 4.55 -5.67 7.04
N TYR A 46 5.54 -6.29 7.65
CA TYR A 46 6.91 -5.75 7.65
C TYR A 46 7.64 -6.13 6.36
N ILE A 47 7.60 -5.26 5.35
CA ILE A 47 8.43 -5.41 4.14
C ILE A 47 9.65 -4.50 4.21
N ARG A 48 10.66 -4.94 4.95
CA ARG A 48 11.98 -4.30 4.93
C ARG A 48 12.72 -4.62 3.64
N GLN A 49 12.63 -3.71 2.68
CA GLN A 49 13.49 -3.73 1.50
C GLN A 49 14.60 -2.72 1.69
N ARG A 50 15.86 -3.13 1.48
CA ARG A 50 16.92 -2.16 1.22
C ARG A 50 16.67 -1.57 -0.16
N THR A 51 15.99 -0.44 -0.22
CA THR A 51 15.75 0.23 -1.50
C THR A 51 17.06 0.83 -2.03
N THR A 52 17.09 1.25 -3.30
CA THR A 52 18.24 1.95 -3.89
C THR A 52 18.64 3.21 -3.10
N GLY A 53 17.71 3.78 -2.33
CA GLY A 53 17.92 4.91 -1.43
C GLY A 53 18.05 4.56 0.06
N GLN A 54 18.23 3.27 0.41
CA GLN A 54 18.40 2.79 1.78
C GLN A 54 17.25 3.08 2.75
N LEU A 55 16.01 3.21 2.27
CA LEU A 55 14.85 3.40 3.16
C LEU A 55 14.38 2.06 3.74
N ASP A 56 14.17 2.03 5.06
CA ASP A 56 13.45 0.94 5.74
C ASP A 56 11.94 1.22 5.69
N ILE A 57 11.21 0.51 4.83
CA ILE A 57 9.77 0.67 4.64
C ILE A 57 9.00 -0.33 5.50
N VAL A 58 7.91 0.12 6.12
CA VAL A 58 6.93 -0.71 6.83
C VAL A 58 5.57 -0.50 6.18
N ILE A 59 4.82 -1.57 5.93
CA ILE A 59 3.46 -1.49 5.39
C ILE A 59 2.49 -1.82 6.52
N ASP A 60 1.53 -0.93 6.76
CA ASP A 60 0.52 -1.09 7.81
C ASP A 60 -0.84 -0.56 7.34
N ARG A 61 -1.91 -0.88 8.07
CA ARG A 61 -3.16 -0.14 7.96
C ARG A 61 -3.02 1.25 8.59
N PRO A 62 -3.63 2.29 8.00
CA PRO A 62 -3.59 3.63 8.55
C PRO A 62 -4.29 3.69 9.91
N ASP A 63 -3.70 4.40 10.87
CA ASP A 63 -4.38 4.90 12.06
C ASP A 63 -4.81 6.37 11.88
N GLU A 64 -5.47 6.94 12.89
CA GLU A 64 -5.95 8.33 12.86
C GLU A 64 -4.80 9.36 12.72
N GLU A 65 -3.59 9.04 13.18
CA GLU A 65 -2.40 9.92 13.05
C GLU A 65 -1.85 9.93 11.61
N ASP A 66 -2.08 8.86 10.85
CA ASP A 66 -1.66 8.74 9.46
C ASP A 66 -2.57 9.47 8.48
N LEU A 67 -3.84 9.65 8.82
CA LEU A 67 -4.89 10.02 7.85
C LEU A 67 -4.62 11.36 7.17
N GLU A 68 -4.13 12.33 7.93
CA GLU A 68 -3.85 13.66 7.36
C GLU A 68 -2.66 13.61 6.40
N GLN A 69 -1.60 12.86 6.74
CA GLN A 69 -0.46 12.65 5.84
C GLN A 69 -0.88 11.88 4.58
N ALA A 70 -1.69 10.83 4.75
CA ALA A 70 -2.22 10.05 3.63
C ALA A 70 -3.09 10.90 2.69
N ARG A 71 -4.01 11.70 3.25
CA ARG A 71 -4.85 12.62 2.47
C ARG A 71 -4.01 13.65 1.73
N SER A 72 -3.01 14.22 2.40
CA SER A 72 -2.06 15.17 1.80
C SER A 72 -1.34 14.56 0.60
N ILE A 73 -0.83 13.33 0.72
CA ILE A 73 -0.19 12.60 -0.39
C ILE A 73 -1.15 12.41 -1.57
N LEU A 74 -2.40 12.00 -1.32
CA LEU A 74 -3.37 11.84 -2.41
C LEU A 74 -3.67 13.18 -3.10
N ASN A 75 -3.86 14.24 -2.30
CA ASN A 75 -4.15 15.57 -2.82
C ASN A 75 -2.99 16.15 -3.62
N GLU A 76 -1.73 15.91 -3.24
CA GLU A 76 -0.56 16.26 -4.04
C GLU A 76 -0.64 15.62 -5.44
N ILE A 77 -0.99 14.33 -5.51
CA ILE A 77 -1.13 13.60 -6.78
C ILE A 77 -2.32 14.11 -7.61
N ILE A 78 -3.43 14.45 -6.97
CA ILE A 78 -4.60 15.04 -7.64
C ILE A 78 -4.24 16.41 -8.22
N THR A 79 -3.58 17.27 -7.44
CA THR A 79 -3.13 18.59 -7.88
C THR A 79 -2.11 18.50 -9.03
N GLU A 80 -1.25 17.46 -9.06
CA GLU A 80 -0.36 17.20 -10.20
C GLU A 80 -1.16 16.95 -11.50
N GLY A 81 -2.37 16.38 -11.41
CA GLY A 81 -3.29 16.22 -12.54
C GLY A 81 -2.83 15.23 -13.61
N THR A 82 -1.88 14.35 -13.31
CA THR A 82 -1.25 13.46 -14.31
C THR A 82 -1.73 12.01 -14.26
N THR A 83 -2.29 11.55 -13.14
CA THR A 83 -2.50 10.11 -12.86
C THR A 83 -3.89 9.77 -12.31
N TYR A 84 -4.46 10.59 -11.44
CA TYR A 84 -5.80 10.37 -10.88
C TYR A 84 -6.86 11.20 -11.62
N PRO A 85 -8.11 10.71 -11.73
CA PRO A 85 -9.16 11.37 -12.51
C PRO A 85 -9.84 12.54 -11.78
N TYR A 86 -9.52 12.78 -10.51
CA TYR A 86 -10.10 13.89 -9.75
C TYR A 86 -9.56 15.23 -10.24
N LEU A 87 -10.43 16.24 -10.30
CA LEU A 87 -10.08 17.61 -10.71
C LEU A 87 -9.73 18.53 -9.54
N ALA A 88 -10.14 18.18 -8.33
CA ALA A 88 -9.93 18.98 -7.13
C ALA A 88 -9.51 18.09 -5.94
N PRO A 89 -8.68 18.63 -5.01
CA PRO A 89 -8.33 17.94 -3.77
C PRO A 89 -9.55 17.50 -2.98
N LEU A 90 -9.43 16.37 -2.28
CA LEU A 90 -10.44 15.85 -1.39
C LEU A 90 -10.33 16.48 0.00
N ASP A 91 -11.48 16.81 0.58
CA ASP A 91 -11.62 17.07 2.01
C ASP A 91 -11.52 15.76 2.81
N GLN A 92 -11.68 15.86 4.13
CA GLN A 92 -11.57 14.71 5.02
C GLN A 92 -12.61 13.63 4.71
N ASP A 93 -13.87 14.02 4.52
CA ASP A 93 -14.97 13.09 4.25
C ASP A 93 -14.84 12.44 2.87
N GLY A 94 -14.47 13.21 1.85
CA GLY A 94 -14.19 12.69 0.52
C GLY A 94 -13.04 11.70 0.51
N PHE A 95 -11.96 11.98 1.26
CA PHE A 95 -10.85 11.03 1.40
C PHE A 95 -11.27 9.74 2.10
N ARG A 96 -12.00 9.83 3.21
CA ARG A 96 -12.49 8.65 3.94
C ARG A 96 -13.46 7.83 3.06
N GLY A 97 -14.40 8.50 2.39
CA GLY A 97 -15.38 7.87 1.52
C GLY A 97 -14.80 7.26 0.25
N TYR A 98 -13.65 7.74 -0.23
CA TYR A 98 -12.97 7.18 -1.38
C TYR A 98 -11.88 6.17 -0.99
N PHE A 99 -10.82 6.66 -0.35
CA PHE A 99 -9.58 5.93 -0.14
C PHE A 99 -9.69 4.88 0.98
N LEU A 100 -10.49 5.18 2.02
CA LEU A 100 -10.72 4.29 3.16
C LEU A 100 -12.03 3.48 3.03
N SER A 101 -12.66 3.47 1.85
CA SER A 101 -13.91 2.74 1.63
C SER A 101 -13.75 1.21 1.73
N HIS A 102 -12.52 0.70 1.58
CA HIS A 102 -12.15 -0.71 1.61
C HIS A 102 -10.81 -0.87 2.34
N ASP A 103 -10.01 -1.88 1.99
CA ASP A 103 -8.68 -2.05 2.57
C ASP A 103 -7.73 -0.96 2.09
N ALA A 104 -7.26 -0.13 3.02
CA ALA A 104 -6.26 0.90 2.79
C ALA A 104 -4.99 0.59 3.58
N PHE A 105 -3.86 1.00 3.04
CA PHE A 105 -2.54 0.74 3.59
C PHE A 105 -1.64 1.97 3.42
N VAL A 106 -0.73 2.14 4.37
CA VAL A 106 0.30 3.17 4.40
C VAL A 106 1.68 2.51 4.36
N ALA A 107 2.59 3.12 3.61
CA ALA A 107 4.01 2.83 3.66
C ALA A 107 4.69 3.86 4.56
N LYS A 108 5.31 3.40 5.65
CA LYS A 108 5.99 4.24 6.63
C LYS A 108 7.51 4.08 6.55
N HIS A 109 8.24 5.17 6.72
CA HIS A 109 9.68 5.18 6.96
C HIS A 109 9.98 6.09 8.16
N ALA A 110 10.68 5.57 9.17
CA ALA A 110 10.99 6.31 10.39
C ALA A 110 9.76 7.00 11.03
N GLY A 111 8.60 6.34 10.99
CA GLY A 111 7.33 6.86 11.52
C GLY A 111 6.56 7.80 10.60
N GLN A 112 7.13 8.25 9.47
CA GLN A 112 6.46 9.13 8.52
C GLN A 112 5.79 8.34 7.40
N VAL A 113 4.61 8.78 6.94
CA VAL A 113 3.94 8.19 5.78
C VAL A 113 4.64 8.67 4.51
N VAL A 114 5.22 7.73 3.76
CA VAL A 114 5.99 7.98 2.53
C VAL A 114 5.32 7.43 1.28
N GLY A 115 4.15 6.83 1.42
CA GLY A 115 3.33 6.33 0.33
C GLY A 115 2.06 5.70 0.86
N ILE A 116 1.06 5.57 0.00
CA ILE A 116 -0.24 4.99 0.36
C ILE A 116 -0.77 4.13 -0.79
N PHE A 117 -1.56 3.12 -0.47
CA PHE A 117 -2.33 2.39 -1.47
C PHE A 117 -3.60 1.80 -0.89
N TYR A 118 -4.57 1.51 -1.74
CA TYR A 118 -5.79 0.78 -1.37
C TYR A 118 -5.94 -0.48 -2.21
N ILE A 119 -6.79 -1.41 -1.75
CA ILE A 119 -7.25 -2.59 -2.48
C ILE A 119 -8.77 -2.64 -2.33
N LYS A 120 -9.48 -2.71 -3.45
CA LYS A 120 -10.95 -2.79 -3.47
C LYS A 120 -11.46 -3.68 -4.59
N PRO A 121 -12.71 -4.17 -4.55
CA PRO A 121 -13.33 -4.83 -5.68
C PRO A 121 -13.34 -3.90 -6.90
N ASN A 122 -12.91 -4.39 -8.07
CA ASN A 122 -12.98 -3.61 -9.30
C ASN A 122 -14.40 -3.55 -9.87
N PHE A 123 -15.21 -4.58 -9.58
CA PHE A 123 -16.58 -4.74 -10.06
C PHE A 123 -17.48 -5.25 -8.94
N PRO A 124 -18.79 -4.95 -8.97
CA PRO A 124 -19.74 -5.50 -8.02
C PRO A 124 -20.10 -6.97 -8.30
N GLY A 125 -20.67 -7.64 -7.30
CA GLY A 125 -21.34 -8.94 -7.46
C GLY A 125 -20.41 -10.06 -7.95
N ARG A 126 -20.79 -10.73 -9.04
CA ARG A 126 -20.12 -11.95 -9.55
C ARG A 126 -18.66 -11.73 -9.94
N CYS A 127 -18.24 -10.48 -10.18
CA CYS A 127 -16.88 -10.11 -10.55
C CYS A 127 -16.08 -9.48 -9.40
N ALA A 128 -16.60 -9.50 -8.16
CA ALA A 128 -15.94 -8.91 -6.99
C ALA A 128 -14.62 -9.61 -6.58
N HIS A 129 -14.38 -10.82 -7.10
CA HIS A 129 -13.13 -11.55 -6.93
C HIS A 129 -11.96 -10.93 -7.71
N ILE A 130 -12.21 -9.96 -8.59
CA ILE A 130 -11.20 -9.16 -9.29
C ILE A 130 -11.03 -7.84 -8.55
N CYS A 131 -9.86 -7.59 -7.96
CA CYS A 131 -9.55 -6.33 -7.30
C CYS A 131 -8.95 -5.28 -8.24
N ASN A 132 -9.01 -4.04 -7.77
CA ASN A 132 -8.27 -2.89 -8.24
C ASN A 132 -7.47 -2.30 -7.07
N ALA A 133 -6.41 -1.59 -7.37
CA ALA A 133 -5.62 -0.85 -6.41
C ALA A 133 -5.16 0.49 -6.98
N GLY A 134 -5.07 1.49 -6.11
CA GLY A 134 -4.45 2.77 -6.40
C GLY A 134 -3.22 2.95 -5.53
N PHE A 135 -2.12 3.45 -6.10
CA PHE A 135 -0.87 3.69 -5.39
C PHE A 135 -0.48 5.17 -5.51
N CYS A 136 -0.03 5.78 -4.42
CA CYS A 136 0.46 7.15 -4.41
C CYS A 136 1.81 7.23 -3.69
N VAL A 137 2.76 7.93 -4.28
CA VAL A 137 4.07 8.24 -3.69
C VAL A 137 4.33 9.73 -3.87
N PRO A 138 4.51 10.51 -2.80
CA PRO A 138 4.79 11.94 -2.89
C PRO A 138 6.12 12.17 -3.61
N GLU A 139 6.26 13.31 -4.28
CA GLU A 139 7.43 13.64 -5.11
C GLU A 139 8.75 13.46 -4.35
N THR A 140 8.77 13.88 -3.08
CA THR A 140 9.91 13.80 -2.16
C THR A 140 10.40 12.37 -1.90
N HIS A 141 9.60 11.34 -2.19
CA HIS A 141 9.89 9.92 -1.98
C HIS A 141 9.91 9.08 -3.26
N ARG A 142 9.75 9.71 -4.43
CA ARG A 142 9.87 9.04 -5.74
C ARG A 142 11.31 8.59 -5.99
N ARG A 143 11.48 7.57 -6.84
CA ARG A 143 12.78 6.95 -7.20
C ARG A 143 13.57 6.35 -6.03
N LYS A 144 13.00 6.31 -4.82
CA LYS A 144 13.58 5.67 -3.63
C LYS A 144 13.04 4.26 -3.37
N GLY A 145 12.36 3.64 -4.33
CA GLY A 145 11.85 2.25 -4.23
C GLY A 145 10.55 2.05 -3.44
N VAL A 146 9.90 3.12 -2.94
CA VAL A 146 8.65 3.03 -2.16
C VAL A 146 7.53 2.32 -2.94
N ALA A 147 7.27 2.74 -4.18
CA ALA A 147 6.24 2.11 -5.01
C ALA A 147 6.49 0.61 -5.23
N ARG A 148 7.76 0.19 -5.35
CA ARG A 148 8.12 -1.22 -5.49
C ARG A 148 7.83 -1.99 -4.21
N ALA A 149 8.12 -1.43 -3.04
CA ALA A 149 7.80 -2.05 -1.76
C ALA A 149 6.28 -2.21 -1.60
N MET A 150 5.49 -1.18 -1.91
CA MET A 150 4.01 -1.26 -1.88
C MET A 150 3.47 -2.28 -2.89
N ALA A 151 3.99 -2.31 -4.12
CA ALA A 151 3.56 -3.29 -5.13
C ALA A 151 3.85 -4.74 -4.70
N GLN A 152 4.96 -4.99 -4.00
CA GLN A 152 5.25 -6.31 -3.47
C GLN A 152 4.35 -6.68 -2.30
N ALA A 153 4.01 -5.72 -1.43
CA ALA A 153 3.00 -5.89 -0.39
C ALA A 153 1.66 -6.27 -1.00
N TYR A 154 1.24 -5.51 -2.01
CA TYR A 154 0.00 -5.72 -2.74
C TYR A 154 -0.14 -7.16 -3.28
N LEU A 155 0.92 -7.69 -3.91
CA LEU A 155 0.92 -9.05 -4.45
C LEU A 155 0.73 -10.14 -3.38
N GLN A 156 1.04 -9.85 -2.12
CA GLN A 156 0.87 -10.78 -1.01
C GLN A 156 -0.46 -10.56 -0.29
N LEU A 157 -0.88 -9.29 -0.15
CA LEU A 157 -2.10 -8.89 0.55
C LEU A 157 -3.36 -9.23 -0.27
N ALA A 158 -3.39 -8.95 -1.58
CA ALA A 158 -4.58 -9.14 -2.38
C ALA A 158 -5.14 -10.58 -2.33
N PRO A 159 -4.33 -11.65 -2.47
CA PRO A 159 -4.81 -13.02 -2.29
C PRO A 159 -5.29 -13.33 -0.87
N GLN A 160 -4.64 -12.77 0.15
CA GLN A 160 -5.03 -12.95 1.56
C GLN A 160 -6.37 -12.27 1.89
N LEU A 161 -6.69 -11.19 1.19
CA LEU A 161 -8.00 -10.52 1.24
C LEU A 161 -9.09 -11.26 0.44
N GLY A 162 -8.75 -12.37 -0.22
CA GLY A 162 -9.71 -13.19 -0.97
C GLY A 162 -9.87 -12.83 -2.44
N TYR A 163 -9.00 -11.98 -3.00
CA TYR A 163 -9.03 -11.65 -4.42
C TYR A 163 -8.26 -12.68 -5.26
N HIS A 164 -8.83 -13.06 -6.40
CA HIS A 164 -8.27 -14.08 -7.29
C HIS A 164 -7.54 -13.46 -8.49
N ALA A 165 -7.85 -12.21 -8.83
CA ALA A 165 -7.24 -11.49 -9.93
C ALA A 165 -7.13 -9.99 -9.60
N SER A 166 -6.25 -9.31 -10.33
CA SER A 166 -6.01 -7.87 -10.25
C SER A 166 -6.23 -7.23 -11.61
N MET A 167 -6.91 -6.09 -11.64
CA MET A 167 -7.09 -5.29 -12.85
C MET A 167 -6.86 -3.80 -12.55
N PHE A 168 -5.96 -3.18 -13.31
CA PHE A 168 -5.72 -1.74 -13.28
C PHE A 168 -6.36 -1.12 -14.52
N ASN A 169 -7.46 -0.39 -14.33
CA ASN A 169 -8.26 0.11 -15.45
C ASN A 169 -7.54 1.20 -16.25
N LEU A 170 -6.83 2.10 -15.57
CA LEU A 170 -6.22 3.28 -16.17
C LEU A 170 -4.77 3.41 -15.70
N VAL A 171 -3.84 2.89 -16.51
CA VAL A 171 -2.41 3.06 -16.29
C VAL A 171 -1.85 3.97 -17.38
N ARG A 172 -1.40 5.15 -16.99
CA ARG A 172 -0.82 6.12 -17.92
C ARG A 172 0.51 5.60 -18.46
N ALA A 173 0.66 5.61 -19.79
CA ALA A 173 1.94 5.33 -20.44
C ALA A 173 2.95 6.47 -20.18
N PRO A 174 4.26 6.17 -20.11
CA PRO A 174 5.30 7.20 -20.08
C PRO A 174 5.12 8.16 -21.25
N ARG A 175 5.22 9.47 -21.01
CA ARG A 175 5.24 10.44 -22.12
C ARG A 175 6.43 10.08 -23.02
N HIS A 176 6.17 9.55 -24.21
CA HIS A 176 7.14 9.63 -25.29
C HIS A 176 7.13 11.09 -25.73
N SER A 177 8.28 11.74 -25.72
CA SER A 177 8.44 13.01 -26.43
C SER A 177 8.05 12.75 -27.87
N LEU A 178 6.84 13.14 -28.27
CA LEU A 178 6.52 13.28 -29.69
C LEU A 178 7.51 14.30 -30.24
N PRO A 179 8.20 14.03 -31.36
CA PRO A 179 8.95 15.08 -32.03
C PRO A 179 7.97 16.21 -32.30
N VAL A 180 8.36 17.41 -31.88
CA VAL A 180 7.66 18.65 -32.25
C VAL A 180 7.76 18.71 -33.77
N LEU A 181 6.61 18.57 -34.45
CA LEU A 181 6.50 18.83 -35.89
C LEU A 181 6.48 20.34 -36.13
#